data_AF-A0A936MF16-F1
#
_entry.id   AF-A0A936MF16-F1
#
_cell.length_a   1.000
_cell.length_b   1.000
_cell.length_c   1.000
_cell.angle_alpha   90.00
_cell.angle_beta   90.00
_cell.angle_gamma   90.00
#
_symmetry.space_group_name_H-M   'P 1'
#
loop_
_entity.id
_entity.type
_entity.pdbx_description
1 polymer ?
#
loop_
_entity_poly.entity_id
_entity_poly.type
_entity_poly.pdbx_seq_one_letter_code
_entity_poly.pdbx_strand_id
1 'polypeptide(L)'
;MRFLARGRDVDGSYLVYRHGKQNGCARRVSSTASGTKDLAVDVAEAQIRLYRREECLVESHVWDLYGDCDGTLTEKLSLNYGTGCCSTYVRINLRAMGWQDFLARAPPALWPLVALTRDGATGAAVEKARDAIEARTDRTSSERADHLAVLWFVAEAEDVAVHLLRAYLQKRRLMESTLYKSIFAEGELAGEARGEVRAYTETITQVLIRWLGTLDVAFRQHLAAFSDRAILRAWQQEAIYLHGADDARKLIEKIEATPLPPPAPTRGTSS
;
A
#
# COMPACT_ATOMS: atom_id res chain seq x y z
N MET A 1 -3.94 4.04 7.73
CA MET A 1 -3.39 4.42 6.41
C MET A 1 -3.16 3.12 5.61
N ARG A 2 -4.10 2.72 4.72
CA ARG A 2 -4.05 1.45 3.98
C ARG A 2 -3.19 1.57 2.71
N PHE A 3 -1.88 1.32 2.81
CA PHE A 3 -0.97 1.23 1.66
C PHE A 3 -0.63 -0.20 1.24
N LEU A 4 -1.07 -1.20 1.99
CA LEU A 4 -1.22 -2.56 1.48
C LEU A 4 -2.64 -2.67 0.91
N ALA A 5 -2.69 -3.02 -0.35
CA ALA A 5 -3.86 -2.83 -1.20
C ALA A 5 -5.08 -3.64 -0.76
N ARG A 6 -6.26 -3.15 -1.17
CA ARG A 6 -7.55 -3.87 -1.15
C ARG A 6 -7.36 -5.37 -1.49
N GLY A 7 -7.58 -6.23 -0.48
CA GLY A 7 -7.77 -7.69 -0.62
C GLY A 7 -6.59 -8.50 -1.15
N ARG A 8 -5.37 -8.32 -0.61
CA ARG A 8 -4.16 -9.02 -1.05
C ARG A 8 -3.33 -9.43 0.15
N ASP A 9 -3.42 -10.71 0.56
CA ASP A 9 -3.16 -11.06 1.97
C ASP A 9 -2.02 -12.04 2.28
N VAL A 10 -1.20 -12.44 1.31
CA VAL A 10 -0.09 -13.39 1.59
C VAL A 10 1.12 -13.15 0.69
N ASP A 11 2.31 -13.04 1.31
CA ASP A 11 3.61 -13.17 0.64
C ASP A 11 4.12 -14.62 0.77
N GLY A 12 4.11 -15.37 -0.33
CA GLY A 12 4.63 -16.74 -0.38
C GLY A 12 6.13 -16.78 -0.62
N SER A 13 6.82 -17.75 0.00
CA SER A 13 8.20 -18.12 -0.28
C SER A 13 8.33 -19.66 -0.38
N TYR A 14 9.41 -20.14 -0.99
CA TYR A 14 9.65 -21.58 -1.14
C TYR A 14 11.00 -21.97 -0.58
N LEU A 15 11.04 -23.12 0.07
CA LEU A 15 12.25 -23.88 0.29
C LEU A 15 12.32 -24.98 -0.77
N VAL A 16 13.39 -24.94 -1.56
CA VAL A 16 13.65 -25.96 -2.58
C VAL A 16 14.68 -26.94 -2.02
N TYR A 17 14.36 -28.23 -2.04
CA TYR A 17 15.31 -29.26 -1.64
C TYR A 17 15.88 -29.92 -2.90
N ARG A 18 17.21 -29.85 -3.08
CA ARG A 18 17.91 -30.61 -4.12
C ARG A 18 18.84 -31.61 -3.44
N HIS A 19 18.72 -32.89 -3.80
CA HIS A 19 19.51 -33.99 -3.23
C HIS A 19 19.51 -34.03 -1.69
N GLY A 20 18.36 -33.75 -1.06
CA GLY A 20 18.23 -33.73 0.41
C GLY A 20 18.91 -32.54 1.10
N LYS A 21 19.50 -31.60 0.35
CA LYS A 21 20.04 -30.34 0.89
C LYS A 21 19.09 -29.18 0.58
N GLN A 22 18.87 -28.34 1.57
CA GLN A 22 18.08 -27.12 1.45
C GLN A 22 18.86 -26.11 0.60
N ASN A 23 18.38 -25.86 -0.62
CA ASN A 23 18.91 -24.81 -1.49
C ASN A 23 17.85 -23.69 -1.52
N GLY A 24 18.11 -22.60 -0.82
CA GLY A 24 17.16 -21.49 -0.70
C GLY A 24 16.80 -20.92 -2.08
N CYS A 25 15.52 -20.91 -2.44
CA CYS A 25 15.00 -20.22 -3.60
C CYS A 25 13.79 -19.38 -3.18
N ALA A 26 14.04 -18.13 -2.78
CA ALA A 26 12.97 -17.21 -2.48
C ALA A 26 12.30 -16.75 -3.78
N ARG A 27 11.10 -17.25 -4.04
CA ARG A 27 10.24 -16.77 -5.14
C ARG A 27 8.94 -16.26 -4.54
N ARG A 28 8.66 -14.97 -4.76
CA ARG A 28 7.43 -14.33 -4.30
C ARG A 28 6.25 -14.92 -5.07
N VAL A 29 5.27 -15.47 -4.36
CA VAL A 29 3.92 -15.63 -4.90
C VAL A 29 3.02 -14.65 -4.18
N SER A 30 2.44 -13.75 -4.97
CA SER A 30 1.31 -12.94 -4.57
C SER A 30 0.05 -13.75 -4.88
N SER A 31 -0.68 -14.17 -3.84
CA SER A 31 -2.01 -14.75 -3.99
C SER A 31 -3.08 -13.66 -3.87
N THR A 32 -4.16 -13.80 -4.65
CA THR A 32 -5.38 -12.99 -4.55
C THR A 32 -6.51 -13.72 -3.82
N ALA A 33 -6.20 -14.84 -3.17
CA ALA A 33 -7.19 -15.67 -2.48
C ALA A 33 -7.81 -14.94 -1.30
N SER A 34 -9.14 -14.88 -1.26
CA SER A 34 -9.92 -14.32 -0.15
C SER A 34 -10.22 -15.34 0.95
N GLY A 35 -9.78 -16.60 0.80
CA GLY A 35 -10.02 -17.67 1.76
C GLY A 35 -8.89 -18.71 1.84
N THR A 36 -8.79 -19.40 2.98
CA THR A 36 -7.76 -20.42 3.27
C THR A 36 -7.77 -21.58 2.28
N LYS A 37 -8.94 -21.95 1.75
CA LYS A 37 -9.06 -23.00 0.74
C LYS A 37 -8.47 -22.58 -0.60
N ASP A 38 -8.78 -21.38 -1.07
CA ASP A 38 -8.29 -20.84 -2.34
C ASP A 38 -6.77 -20.64 -2.28
N LEU A 39 -6.26 -20.15 -1.14
CA LEU A 39 -4.83 -20.05 -0.90
C LEU A 39 -4.14 -21.42 -0.99
N ALA A 40 -4.74 -22.46 -0.40
CA ALA A 40 -4.18 -23.80 -0.46
C ALA A 40 -4.13 -24.35 -1.90
N VAL A 41 -5.13 -24.00 -2.74
CA VAL A 41 -5.14 -24.34 -4.17
C VAL A 41 -4.02 -23.60 -4.91
N ASP A 42 -3.88 -22.29 -4.71
CA ASP A 42 -2.80 -21.49 -5.30
C ASP A 42 -1.41 -22.04 -4.95
N VAL A 43 -1.21 -22.42 -3.69
CA VAL A 43 0.03 -23.03 -3.22
C VAL A 43 0.28 -24.36 -3.92
N ALA A 44 -0.74 -25.22 -4.02
CA ALA A 44 -0.63 -26.51 -4.72
C ALA A 44 -0.29 -26.33 -6.21
N GLU A 45 -0.95 -25.41 -6.90
CA GLU A 45 -0.66 -25.08 -8.30
C GLU A 45 0.78 -24.60 -8.49
N ALA A 46 1.25 -23.73 -7.59
CA ALA A 46 2.61 -23.21 -7.66
C ALA A 46 3.66 -24.29 -7.38
N GLN A 47 3.42 -25.18 -6.42
CA GLN A 47 4.26 -26.34 -6.15
C GLN A 47 4.35 -27.27 -7.37
N ILE A 48 3.22 -27.59 -8.01
CA ILE A 48 3.17 -28.43 -9.22
C ILE A 48 3.95 -27.76 -10.36
N ARG A 49 3.75 -26.46 -10.57
CA ARG A 49 4.46 -25.70 -11.62
C ARG A 49 5.97 -25.70 -11.38
N LEU A 50 6.40 -25.55 -10.13
CA LEU A 50 7.82 -25.59 -9.76
C LEU A 50 8.39 -26.99 -9.96
N TYR A 51 7.71 -28.03 -9.47
CA TYR A 51 8.13 -29.42 -9.65
C TYR A 51 8.29 -29.79 -11.13
N ARG A 52 7.32 -29.42 -11.98
CA ARG A 52 7.40 -29.67 -13.43
C ARG A 52 8.58 -29.00 -14.11
N ARG A 53 9.00 -27.82 -13.64
CA ARG A 53 10.11 -27.07 -14.26
C ARG A 53 11.47 -27.49 -13.72
N GLU A 54 11.54 -27.79 -12.43
CA GLU A 54 12.81 -27.95 -11.70
C GLU A 54 13.07 -29.39 -11.24
N GLU A 55 12.09 -30.29 -11.41
CA GLU A 55 12.11 -31.71 -11.01
C GLU A 55 12.57 -31.93 -9.56
N CYS A 56 12.15 -31.03 -8.65
CA CYS A 56 12.55 -31.03 -7.26
C CYS A 56 11.38 -30.90 -6.30
N LEU A 57 11.50 -31.52 -5.12
CA LEU A 57 10.53 -31.35 -4.03
C LEU A 57 10.63 -29.93 -3.46
N VAL A 58 9.46 -29.36 -3.18
CA VAL A 58 9.32 -27.99 -2.70
C VAL A 58 8.46 -27.98 -1.45
N GLU A 59 8.93 -27.26 -0.43
CA GLU A 59 8.13 -26.90 0.73
C GLU A 59 7.77 -25.42 0.63
N SER A 60 6.47 -25.13 0.68
CA SER A 60 5.97 -23.76 0.60
C SER A 60 5.83 -23.16 1.98
N HIS A 61 6.38 -21.96 2.15
CA HIS A 61 6.22 -21.12 3.34
C HIS A 61 5.34 -19.94 3.00
N VAL A 62 4.18 -19.90 3.64
CA VAL A 62 3.15 -18.88 3.50
C VAL A 62 3.29 -17.91 4.65
N TRP A 63 3.76 -16.68 4.40
CA TRP A 63 3.93 -15.67 5.45
C TRP A 63 2.61 -14.93 5.65
N ASP A 64 1.99 -15.17 6.79
CA ASP A 64 0.77 -14.53 7.23
C ASP A 64 1.11 -13.21 7.93
N LEU A 65 0.79 -12.10 7.26
CA LEU A 65 1.08 -10.74 7.71
C LEU A 65 0.05 -10.21 8.72
N TYR A 66 -1.09 -10.89 8.84
CA TYR A 66 -2.28 -10.44 9.58
C TYR A 66 -2.68 -11.38 10.71
N GLY A 67 -1.83 -12.36 11.03
CA GLY A 67 -2.05 -13.26 12.16
C GLY A 67 -2.11 -12.54 13.50
N ASP A 68 -2.54 -13.26 14.53
CA ASP A 68 -2.56 -12.76 15.91
C ASP A 68 -1.15 -12.88 16.54
N CYS A 69 -0.76 -11.89 17.33
CA CYS A 69 0.50 -11.89 18.07
C CYS A 69 0.61 -13.03 19.09
N ASP A 70 -0.54 -13.48 19.62
CA ASP A 70 -0.64 -14.62 20.54
C ASP A 70 -0.92 -15.96 19.82
N GLY A 71 -1.01 -15.92 18.48
CA GLY A 71 -1.27 -17.08 17.66
C GLY A 71 -0.06 -18.01 17.51
N THR A 72 -0.31 -19.20 16.95
CA THR A 72 0.75 -20.16 16.66
C THR A 72 1.73 -19.61 15.62
N LEU A 73 3.02 -19.64 15.92
CA LEU A 73 4.09 -19.16 15.03
C LEU A 73 4.11 -19.90 13.69
N THR A 74 3.96 -21.22 13.71
CA THR A 74 3.98 -22.06 12.51
C THR A 74 2.85 -23.08 12.54
N GLU A 75 2.13 -23.20 11.44
CA GLU A 75 1.05 -24.16 11.27
C GLU A 75 1.27 -24.96 9.98
N LYS A 76 1.27 -26.29 10.07
CA LYS A 76 1.36 -27.15 8.88
C LYS A 76 -0.05 -27.42 8.35
N LEU A 77 -0.29 -27.00 7.12
CA LEU A 77 -1.56 -27.13 6.44
C LEU A 77 -1.44 -28.10 5.27
N SER A 78 -2.56 -28.73 4.92
CA SER A 78 -2.63 -29.73 3.85
C SER A 78 -3.91 -29.59 3.05
N LEU A 79 -3.79 -29.64 1.72
CA LEU A 79 -4.92 -29.70 0.79
C LEU A 79 -4.96 -31.08 0.15
N ASN A 80 -6.07 -31.77 0.36
CA ASN A 80 -6.38 -33.01 -0.35
C ASN A 80 -7.26 -32.66 -1.56
N TYR A 81 -6.82 -33.00 -2.76
CA TYR A 81 -7.53 -32.68 -4.02
C TYR A 81 -7.74 -33.90 -4.93
N GLY A 82 -7.49 -35.10 -4.41
CA GLY A 82 -7.77 -36.38 -5.07
C GLY A 82 -7.26 -37.56 -4.24
N THR A 83 -7.63 -38.79 -4.62
CA THR A 83 -7.17 -39.99 -3.91
C THR A 83 -5.65 -40.13 -4.01
N GLY A 84 -4.97 -40.03 -2.87
CA GLY A 84 -3.49 -40.07 -2.79
C GLY A 84 -2.80 -38.77 -3.19
N CYS A 85 -3.54 -37.72 -3.56
CA CYS A 85 -3.00 -36.43 -3.95
C CYS A 85 -3.16 -35.41 -2.82
N CYS A 86 -2.05 -35.04 -2.19
CA CYS A 86 -2.02 -33.99 -1.19
C CYS A 86 -0.91 -32.97 -1.48
N SER A 87 -1.21 -31.69 -1.25
CA SER A 87 -0.22 -30.62 -1.18
C SER A 87 -0.11 -30.19 0.28
N THR A 88 1.11 -29.95 0.76
CA THR A 88 1.34 -29.46 2.12
C THR A 88 2.14 -28.18 2.10
N TYR A 89 1.88 -27.30 3.05
CA TYR A 89 2.61 -26.05 3.22
C TYR A 89 2.66 -25.64 4.69
N VAL A 90 3.61 -24.77 5.01
CA VAL A 90 3.75 -24.20 6.35
C VAL A 90 3.29 -22.75 6.29
N ARG A 91 2.27 -22.41 7.07
CA ARG A 91 1.91 -21.03 7.34
C ARG A 91 2.77 -20.52 8.50
N ILE A 92 3.41 -19.38 8.31
CA ILE A 92 4.26 -18.70 9.29
C ILE A 92 3.55 -17.41 9.67
N ASN A 93 3.12 -17.30 10.91
CA ASN A 93 2.52 -16.10 11.45
C ASN A 93 3.62 -15.08 11.78
N LEU A 94 3.69 -14.02 10.97
CA LEU A 94 4.70 -12.98 11.13
C LEU A 94 4.52 -12.22 12.45
N ARG A 95 3.27 -12.00 12.85
CA ARG A 95 2.89 -11.24 14.06
C ARG A 95 3.23 -11.99 15.35
N ALA A 96 3.38 -13.30 15.31
CA ALA A 96 3.84 -14.13 16.43
C ALA A 96 5.38 -14.30 16.48
N MET A 97 6.11 -13.87 15.44
CA MET A 97 7.57 -14.00 15.35
C MET A 97 8.27 -12.79 15.99
N GLY A 98 9.42 -13.02 16.65
CA GLY A 98 10.30 -11.93 17.08
C GLY A 98 11.14 -11.39 15.91
N TRP A 99 11.46 -10.09 15.89
CA TRP A 99 12.15 -9.47 14.75
C TRP A 99 13.56 -10.05 14.49
N GLN A 100 14.25 -10.49 15.54
CA GLN A 100 15.59 -11.10 15.44
C GLN A 100 15.52 -12.46 14.73
N ASP A 101 14.58 -13.30 15.15
CA ASP A 101 14.31 -14.59 14.51
C ASP A 101 13.87 -14.40 13.06
N PHE A 102 13.08 -13.36 12.80
CA PHE A 102 12.66 -13.00 11.46
C PHE A 102 13.85 -12.64 10.56
N LEU A 103 14.74 -11.73 10.98
CA LEU A 103 15.91 -11.38 10.16
C LEU A 103 16.87 -12.57 9.96
N ALA A 104 16.96 -13.47 10.95
CA ALA A 104 17.81 -14.66 10.87
C ALA A 104 17.26 -15.75 9.93
N ARG A 105 15.93 -15.94 9.89
CA ARG A 105 15.29 -17.09 9.21
C ARG A 105 14.58 -16.70 7.91
N ALA A 106 14.04 -15.49 7.84
CA ALA A 106 13.24 -15.07 6.71
C ALA A 106 14.11 -14.84 5.47
N PRO A 107 13.58 -15.15 4.28
CA PRO A 107 14.15 -14.71 3.03
C PRO A 107 14.45 -13.21 3.04
N PRO A 108 15.62 -12.77 2.52
CA PRO A 108 16.00 -11.36 2.53
C PRO A 108 15.06 -10.41 1.77
N ALA A 109 14.24 -10.95 0.87
CA ALA A 109 13.18 -10.20 0.20
C ALA A 109 12.03 -9.78 1.13
N LEU A 110 11.93 -10.38 2.31
CA LEU A 110 10.92 -10.10 3.33
C LEU A 110 11.45 -9.21 4.45
N TRP A 111 12.75 -9.00 4.59
CA TRP A 111 13.32 -8.11 5.62
C TRP A 111 12.68 -6.72 5.73
N PRO A 112 12.19 -6.08 4.64
CA PRO A 112 11.44 -4.82 4.76
C PRO A 112 10.16 -4.90 5.63
N LEU A 113 9.65 -6.11 5.88
CA LEU A 113 8.46 -6.36 6.69
C LEU A 113 8.77 -6.51 8.20
N VAL A 114 10.01 -6.26 8.63
CA VAL A 114 10.44 -6.47 10.03
C VAL A 114 9.51 -5.80 11.03
N ALA A 115 8.96 -4.61 10.72
CA ALA A 115 8.10 -3.87 11.63
C ALA A 115 6.74 -4.55 11.90
N LEU A 116 6.32 -5.48 11.03
CA LEU A 116 5.11 -6.28 11.22
C LEU A 116 5.29 -7.44 12.22
N THR A 117 6.53 -7.72 12.64
CA THR A 117 6.79 -8.77 13.65
C THR A 117 6.31 -8.34 15.04
N ARG A 118 6.17 -9.30 15.96
CA ARG A 118 5.59 -9.10 17.30
C ARG A 118 6.17 -7.89 18.05
N ASP A 119 7.49 -7.72 17.96
CA ASP A 119 8.28 -6.70 18.64
C ASP A 119 9.13 -5.87 17.67
N GLY A 120 8.77 -5.87 16.38
CA GLY A 120 9.54 -5.25 15.31
C GLY A 120 9.28 -3.77 15.10
N ALA A 121 8.21 -3.22 15.64
CA ALA A 121 7.85 -1.81 15.54
C ALA A 121 8.74 -0.91 16.43
N THR A 122 10.06 -1.01 16.26
CA THR A 122 11.07 -0.29 17.04
C THR A 122 12.17 0.26 16.15
N GLY A 123 12.82 1.35 16.58
CA GLY A 123 13.95 1.92 15.85
C GLY A 123 15.11 0.94 15.66
N ALA A 124 15.41 0.12 16.67
CA ALA A 124 16.48 -0.87 16.63
C ALA A 124 16.23 -1.96 15.57
N ALA A 125 15.00 -2.47 15.48
CA ALA A 125 14.64 -3.47 14.47
C ALA A 125 14.73 -2.91 13.05
N VAL A 126 14.23 -1.68 12.83
CA VAL A 126 14.32 -0.98 11.54
C VAL A 126 15.78 -0.71 11.16
N GLU A 127 16.60 -0.26 12.10
CA GLU A 127 18.02 -0.02 11.88
C GLU A 127 18.74 -1.30 11.45
N LYS A 128 18.51 -2.42 12.14
CA LYS A 128 19.12 -3.71 11.80
C LYS A 128 18.66 -4.25 10.46
N ALA A 129 17.37 -4.10 10.13
CA ALA A 129 16.87 -4.49 8.82
C ALA A 129 17.48 -3.64 7.69
N ARG A 130 17.60 -2.32 7.89
CA ARG A 130 18.32 -1.44 6.96
C ARG A 130 19.74 -1.93 6.73
N ASP A 131 20.51 -2.14 7.80
CA ASP A 131 21.92 -2.55 7.69
C ASP A 131 22.05 -3.87 6.92
N ALA A 132 21.17 -4.83 7.20
CA ALA A 132 21.12 -6.09 6.50
C ALA A 132 20.81 -5.92 5.00
N ILE A 133 19.84 -5.06 4.65
CA ILE A 133 19.49 -4.74 3.26
C ILE A 133 20.65 -4.03 2.55
N GLU A 134 21.31 -3.06 3.19
CA GLU A 134 22.41 -2.31 2.60
C GLU A 134 23.64 -3.18 2.36
N ALA A 135 23.91 -4.13 3.24
CA ALA A 135 25.01 -5.09 3.13
C ALA A 135 24.89 -6.08 1.95
N ARG A 136 23.73 -6.12 1.26
CA ARG A 136 23.49 -6.98 0.08
C ARG A 136 24.25 -6.49 -1.15
N THR A 137 25.48 -6.97 -1.33
CA THR A 137 26.31 -6.64 -2.51
C THR A 137 25.87 -7.35 -3.79
N ASP A 138 25.02 -8.37 -3.68
CA ASP A 138 24.44 -9.10 -4.81
C ASP A 138 23.24 -8.37 -5.46
N ARG A 139 22.88 -7.18 -4.96
CA ARG A 139 21.79 -6.35 -5.46
C ARG A 139 22.31 -5.00 -5.94
N THR A 140 21.63 -4.47 -6.96
CA THR A 140 21.89 -3.10 -7.43
C THR A 140 21.54 -2.07 -6.35
N SER A 141 22.05 -0.84 -6.47
CA SER A 141 21.67 0.24 -5.56
C SER A 141 20.17 0.55 -5.62
N SER A 142 19.58 0.49 -6.82
CA SER A 142 18.14 0.71 -7.03
C SER A 142 17.29 -0.34 -6.32
N GLU A 143 17.63 -1.63 -6.43
CA GLU A 143 16.87 -2.70 -5.75
C GLU A 143 16.96 -2.57 -4.23
N ARG A 144 18.14 -2.23 -3.70
CA ARG A 144 18.30 -1.96 -2.26
C ARG A 144 17.46 -0.76 -1.84
N ALA A 145 17.45 0.31 -2.63
CA ALA A 145 16.61 1.48 -2.37
C ALA A 145 15.11 1.14 -2.38
N ASP A 146 14.65 0.28 -3.29
CA ASP A 146 13.26 -0.19 -3.31
C ASP A 146 12.90 -0.97 -2.03
N HIS A 147 13.79 -1.84 -1.54
CA HIS A 147 13.60 -2.53 -0.26
C HIS A 147 13.57 -1.56 0.93
N LEU A 148 14.46 -0.55 0.95
CA LEU A 148 14.47 0.48 1.98
C LEU A 148 13.20 1.36 1.93
N ALA A 149 12.65 1.61 0.75
CA ALA A 149 11.38 2.32 0.60
C ALA A 149 10.22 1.51 1.19
N VAL A 150 10.15 0.20 0.93
CA VAL A 150 9.14 -0.67 1.56
C VAL A 150 9.31 -0.67 3.08
N LEU A 151 10.54 -0.79 3.58
CA LEU A 151 10.83 -0.76 5.01
C LEU A 151 10.33 0.54 5.66
N TRP A 152 10.57 1.69 5.01
CA TRP A 152 10.05 2.97 5.47
C TRP A 152 8.53 2.94 5.62
N PHE A 153 7.81 2.59 4.54
CA PHE A 153 6.35 2.66 4.53
C PHE A 153 5.72 1.70 5.53
N VAL A 154 6.28 0.51 5.68
CA VAL A 154 5.77 -0.48 6.65
C VAL A 154 6.05 -0.02 8.07
N ALA A 155 7.26 0.47 8.36
CA ALA A 155 7.58 0.97 9.70
C ALA A 155 6.75 2.21 10.08
N GLU A 156 6.51 3.12 9.14
CA GLU A 156 5.61 4.27 9.35
C GLU A 156 4.16 3.81 9.59
N ALA A 157 3.70 2.78 8.89
CA ALA A 157 2.35 2.22 9.08
C ALA A 157 2.17 1.50 10.43
N GLU A 158 3.25 1.01 11.03
CA GLU A 158 3.30 0.40 12.36
C GLU A 158 3.73 1.40 13.45
N ASP A 159 3.51 2.71 13.20
CA ASP A 159 3.75 3.81 14.14
C ASP A 159 5.18 3.94 14.68
N VAL A 160 6.18 3.44 13.94
CA VAL A 160 7.60 3.72 14.26
C VAL A 160 7.87 5.20 14.09
N ALA A 161 8.42 5.83 15.12
CA ALA A 161 8.55 7.28 15.16
C ALA A 161 9.31 7.85 13.95
N VAL A 162 8.66 8.74 13.20
CA VAL A 162 9.16 9.29 11.92
C VAL A 162 10.55 9.93 12.04
N HIS A 163 10.88 10.52 13.20
CA HIS A 163 12.21 11.09 13.42
C HIS A 163 13.31 10.01 13.45
N LEU A 164 13.03 8.80 13.97
CA LEU A 164 13.94 7.66 13.90
C LEU A 164 14.07 7.15 12.46
N LEU A 165 12.94 7.05 11.73
CA LEU A 165 12.98 6.67 10.31
C LEU A 165 13.84 7.63 9.50
N ARG A 166 13.72 8.94 9.71
CA ARG A 166 14.57 9.96 9.06
C ARG A 166 16.05 9.84 9.43
N ALA A 167 16.36 9.45 10.67
CA ALA A 167 17.73 9.25 11.12
C ALA A 167 18.37 8.03 10.43
N TYR A 168 17.61 6.96 10.25
CA TYR A 168 18.12 5.70 9.71
C TYR A 168 18.05 5.59 8.19
N LEU A 169 17.00 6.12 7.57
CA LEU A 169 16.70 5.98 6.15
C LEU A 169 16.78 7.35 5.47
N GLN A 170 17.95 7.69 4.94
CA GLN A 170 18.17 9.00 4.33
C GLN A 170 17.29 9.18 3.07
N LYS A 171 16.55 10.29 3.00
CA LYS A 171 15.69 10.62 1.85
C LYS A 171 16.42 10.53 0.50
N ARG A 172 17.70 10.89 0.44
CA ARG A 172 18.53 10.78 -0.78
C ARG A 172 18.62 9.35 -1.30
N ARG A 173 18.74 8.35 -0.42
CA ARG A 173 18.77 6.93 -0.79
C ARG A 173 17.41 6.46 -1.29
N LEU A 174 16.33 6.89 -0.64
CA LEU A 174 14.97 6.59 -1.12
C LEU A 174 14.72 7.20 -2.50
N MET A 175 15.37 8.32 -2.85
CA MET A 175 15.29 8.90 -4.19
C MET A 175 16.04 8.12 -5.27
N GLU A 176 16.74 7.03 -4.93
CA GLU A 176 17.23 6.08 -5.91
C GLU A 176 16.15 5.03 -6.27
N SER A 177 15.15 4.82 -5.40
CA SER A 177 14.06 3.85 -5.59
C SER A 177 13.12 4.26 -6.71
N THR A 178 12.79 3.31 -7.58
CA THR A 178 11.77 3.49 -8.62
C THR A 178 10.37 3.56 -8.01
N LEU A 179 10.12 2.71 -7.00
CA LEU A 179 8.86 2.67 -6.24
C LEU A 179 8.60 3.99 -5.50
N TYR A 180 9.60 4.52 -4.79
CA TYR A 180 9.44 5.78 -4.08
C TYR A 180 9.17 6.93 -5.06
N LYS A 181 9.87 6.99 -6.20
CA LYS A 181 9.64 8.01 -7.23
C LYS A 181 8.22 7.97 -7.79
N SER A 182 7.69 6.77 -8.08
CA SER A 182 6.34 6.65 -8.62
C SER A 182 5.29 7.10 -7.60
N ILE A 183 5.41 6.67 -6.35
CA ILE A 183 4.49 7.08 -5.26
C ILE A 183 4.58 8.58 -5.03
N PHE A 184 5.80 9.15 -5.04
CA PHE A 184 6.00 10.58 -4.86
C PHE A 184 5.38 11.39 -6.01
N ALA A 185 5.60 10.98 -7.26
CA ALA A 185 5.02 11.63 -8.43
C ALA A 185 3.48 11.55 -8.45
N GLU A 186 2.90 10.39 -8.11
CA GLU A 186 1.44 10.26 -7.92
C GLU A 186 0.93 11.19 -6.82
N GLY A 187 1.69 11.32 -5.72
CA GLY A 187 1.39 12.24 -4.63
C GLY A 187 1.43 13.71 -5.04
N GLU A 188 2.42 14.11 -5.84
CA GLU A 188 2.52 15.46 -6.41
C GLU A 188 1.33 15.76 -7.33
N LEU A 189 1.02 14.87 -8.28
CA LEU A 189 -0.13 15.02 -9.17
C LEU A 189 -1.45 15.14 -8.41
N ALA A 190 -1.66 14.31 -7.39
CA ALA A 190 -2.84 14.40 -6.53
C ALA A 190 -2.85 15.66 -5.64
N GLY A 191 -1.67 16.18 -5.28
CA GLY A 191 -1.49 17.45 -4.57
C GLY A 191 -1.85 18.65 -5.44
N GLU A 192 -1.30 18.71 -6.65
CA GLU A 192 -1.58 19.74 -7.66
C GLU A 192 -3.07 19.77 -8.01
N ALA A 193 -3.67 18.61 -8.30
CA ALA A 193 -5.08 18.52 -8.61
C ALA A 193 -5.97 19.06 -7.48
N ARG A 194 -5.64 18.76 -6.21
CA ARG A 194 -6.34 19.31 -5.04
C ARG A 194 -6.11 20.82 -4.88
N GLY A 195 -4.90 21.30 -5.15
CA GLY A 195 -4.57 22.72 -5.15
C GLY A 195 -5.37 23.51 -6.17
N GLU A 196 -5.53 22.98 -7.39
CA GLU A 196 -6.27 23.63 -8.46
C GLU A 196 -7.79 23.63 -8.20
N VAL A 197 -8.35 22.53 -7.68
CA VAL A 197 -9.75 22.48 -7.22
C VAL A 197 -10.01 23.58 -6.18
N ARG A 198 -9.10 23.72 -5.20
CA ARG A 198 -9.21 24.75 -4.16
C ARG A 198 -9.12 26.15 -4.76
N ALA A 199 -8.18 26.39 -5.68
CA ALA A 199 -8.02 27.69 -6.33
C ALA A 199 -9.25 28.10 -7.16
N TYR A 200 -9.85 27.18 -7.91
CA TYR A 200 -11.08 27.44 -8.66
C TYR A 200 -12.24 27.77 -7.73
N THR A 201 -12.44 26.97 -6.68
CA THR A 201 -13.49 27.18 -5.67
C THR A 201 -13.35 28.54 -4.99
N GLU A 202 -12.13 28.92 -4.63
CA GLU A 202 -11.83 30.20 -3.99
C GLU A 202 -12.06 31.38 -4.95
N THR A 203 -11.66 31.25 -6.23
CA THR A 203 -11.91 32.28 -7.25
C THR A 203 -13.40 32.49 -7.47
N ILE A 204 -14.18 31.40 -7.65
CA ILE A 204 -15.64 31.46 -7.82
C ILE A 204 -16.27 32.16 -6.62
N THR A 205 -15.89 31.77 -5.40
CA THR A 205 -16.38 32.35 -4.16
C THR A 205 -16.09 33.85 -4.09
N GLN A 206 -14.86 34.28 -4.38
CA GLN A 206 -14.47 35.69 -4.33
C GLN A 206 -15.24 36.54 -5.36
N VAL A 207 -15.39 36.04 -6.59
CA VAL A 207 -16.12 36.75 -7.64
C VAL A 207 -17.61 36.86 -7.32
N LEU A 208 -18.22 35.81 -6.81
CA LEU A 208 -19.62 35.83 -6.40
C LEU A 208 -19.85 36.76 -5.19
N ILE A 209 -18.94 36.76 -4.20
CA ILE A 209 -18.95 37.72 -3.08
C ILE A 209 -18.85 39.16 -3.60
N ARG A 210 -18.01 39.42 -4.60
CA ARG A 210 -17.88 40.76 -5.19
C ARG A 210 -19.20 41.27 -5.76
N TRP A 211 -20.00 40.42 -6.39
CA TRP A 211 -21.26 40.81 -7.02
C TRP A 211 -22.46 40.81 -6.05
N LEU A 212 -22.45 39.93 -5.06
CA LEU A 212 -23.61 39.68 -4.17
C LEU A 212 -23.39 40.14 -2.72
N GLY A 213 -22.18 40.60 -2.39
CA GLY A 213 -21.77 41.07 -1.06
C GLY A 213 -21.47 39.94 -0.08
N THR A 214 -22.41 38.99 0.09
CA THR A 214 -22.23 37.81 0.95
C THR A 214 -22.71 36.55 0.25
N LEU A 215 -22.11 35.43 0.62
CA LEU A 215 -22.53 34.09 0.19
C LEU A 215 -22.84 33.25 1.41
N ASP A 216 -23.94 32.51 1.31
CA ASP A 216 -24.38 31.57 2.32
C ASP A 216 -23.35 30.48 2.59
N VAL A 217 -23.32 29.99 3.84
CA VAL A 217 -22.39 28.96 4.29
C VAL A 217 -22.71 27.62 3.63
N ALA A 218 -23.99 27.30 3.42
CA ALA A 218 -24.37 26.03 2.79
C ALA A 218 -23.90 25.99 1.33
N PHE A 219 -24.00 27.10 0.60
CA PHE A 219 -23.46 27.21 -0.76
C PHE A 219 -21.94 26.99 -0.80
N ARG A 220 -21.18 27.63 0.12
CA ARG A 220 -19.71 27.44 0.18
C ARG A 220 -19.33 25.99 0.47
N GLN A 221 -20.08 25.32 1.34
CA GLN A 221 -19.88 23.91 1.64
C GLN A 221 -20.22 23.02 0.44
N HIS A 222 -21.31 23.32 -0.26
CA HIS A 222 -21.71 22.63 -1.49
C HIS A 222 -20.65 22.78 -2.59
N LEU A 223 -20.16 24.00 -2.83
CA LEU A 223 -19.09 24.24 -3.80
C LEU A 223 -17.79 23.53 -3.43
N ALA A 224 -17.42 23.52 -2.14
CA ALA A 224 -16.23 22.82 -1.64
C ALA A 224 -16.33 21.28 -1.73
N ALA A 225 -17.53 20.73 -1.88
CA ALA A 225 -17.75 19.30 -2.04
C ALA A 225 -17.50 18.82 -3.49
N PHE A 226 -17.35 19.71 -4.46
CA PHE A 226 -17.00 19.34 -5.83
C PHE A 226 -15.51 19.01 -5.95
N SER A 227 -15.21 17.84 -6.53
CA SER A 227 -13.85 17.41 -6.87
C SER A 227 -13.56 17.39 -8.37
N ASP A 228 -14.57 17.63 -9.23
CA ASP A 228 -14.41 17.63 -10.68
C ASP A 228 -13.78 18.94 -11.16
N ARG A 229 -12.53 18.84 -11.62
CA ARG A 229 -11.76 19.98 -12.14
C ARG A 229 -12.36 20.61 -13.38
N ALA A 230 -12.95 19.83 -14.28
CA ALA A 230 -13.48 20.36 -15.53
C ALA A 230 -14.71 21.22 -15.27
N ILE A 231 -15.60 20.76 -14.39
CA ILE A 231 -16.79 21.49 -13.97
C ILE A 231 -16.40 22.78 -13.24
N LEU A 232 -15.51 22.69 -12.24
CA LEU A 232 -15.06 23.87 -11.48
C LEU A 232 -14.35 24.90 -12.37
N ARG A 233 -13.54 24.46 -13.35
CA ARG A 233 -12.90 25.36 -14.30
C ARG A 233 -13.91 26.06 -15.21
N ALA A 234 -14.94 25.35 -15.68
CA ALA A 234 -16.00 25.94 -16.48
C ALA A 234 -16.77 27.01 -15.70
N TRP A 235 -17.13 26.74 -14.44
CA TRP A 235 -17.77 27.72 -13.57
C TRP A 235 -16.86 28.89 -13.21
N GLN A 236 -15.56 28.65 -13.01
CA GLN A 236 -14.59 29.73 -12.80
C GLN A 236 -14.55 30.67 -14.01
N GLN A 237 -14.52 30.12 -15.23
CA GLN A 237 -14.55 30.93 -16.44
C GLN A 237 -15.86 31.73 -16.53
N GLU A 238 -17.00 31.10 -16.30
CA GLU A 238 -18.30 31.77 -16.28
C GLU A 238 -18.34 32.88 -15.22
N ALA A 239 -17.79 32.64 -14.03
CA ALA A 239 -17.68 33.63 -12.96
C ALA A 239 -16.86 34.87 -13.41
N ILE A 240 -15.73 34.66 -14.10
CA ILE A 240 -14.87 35.76 -14.56
C ILE A 240 -15.60 36.68 -15.56
N TYR A 241 -16.55 36.15 -16.33
CA TYR A 241 -17.29 36.90 -17.36
C TYR A 241 -18.67 37.41 -16.90
N LEU A 242 -18.99 37.35 -15.61
CA LEU A 242 -20.26 37.88 -15.11
C LEU A 242 -20.34 39.41 -15.29
N HIS A 243 -21.49 39.92 -15.74
CA HIS A 243 -21.71 41.35 -15.98
C HIS A 243 -22.60 42.02 -14.93
N GLY A 244 -23.03 41.30 -13.90
CA GLY A 244 -23.85 41.85 -12.83
C GLY A 244 -24.30 40.83 -11.80
N ALA A 245 -25.05 41.31 -10.81
CA ALA A 245 -25.61 40.48 -9.75
C ALA A 245 -26.61 39.42 -10.27
N ASP A 246 -27.35 39.71 -11.33
CA ASP A 246 -28.31 38.76 -11.90
C ASP A 246 -27.61 37.55 -12.55
N ASP A 247 -26.50 37.77 -13.25
CA ASP A 247 -25.70 36.67 -13.80
C ASP A 247 -25.05 35.86 -12.68
N ALA A 248 -24.60 36.52 -11.60
CA ALA A 248 -24.05 35.85 -10.43
C ALA A 248 -25.08 34.93 -9.74
N ARG A 249 -26.35 35.34 -9.66
CA ARG A 249 -27.43 34.49 -9.12
C ARG A 249 -27.71 33.28 -10.02
N LYS A 250 -27.74 33.46 -11.34
CA LYS A 250 -27.89 32.34 -12.29
C LYS A 250 -26.77 31.32 -12.16
N LEU A 251 -25.53 31.78 -11.94
CA LEU A 251 -24.40 30.88 -11.70
C LEU A 251 -24.55 30.10 -10.39
N ILE A 252 -25.03 30.73 -9.32
CA ILE A 252 -25.34 30.03 -8.06
C ILE A 252 -26.40 28.97 -8.28
N GLU A 253 -27.53 29.32 -8.90
CA GLU A 253 -28.61 28.38 -9.19
C GLU A 253 -28.12 27.18 -10.01
N LYS A 254 -27.26 27.43 -11.00
CA LYS A 254 -26.63 26.37 -11.80
C LYS A 254 -25.73 25.45 -10.98
N ILE A 255 -24.91 26.00 -10.08
CA ILE A 255 -24.02 25.23 -9.20
C ILE A 255 -24.85 24.39 -8.20
N GLU A 256 -25.90 24.97 -7.62
CA GLU A 256 -26.79 24.27 -6.68
C GLU A 256 -27.61 23.17 -7.36
N ALA A 257 -28.07 23.41 -8.60
CA ALA A 257 -28.76 22.41 -9.40
C ALA A 257 -27.84 21.28 -9.90
N THR A 258 -26.52 21.48 -9.87
CA THR A 258 -25.58 20.44 -10.29
C THR A 258 -25.45 19.39 -9.18
N PRO A 259 -25.76 18.12 -9.45
CA PRO A 259 -25.65 17.07 -8.45
C PRO A 259 -24.19 16.90 -8.02
N LEU A 260 -23.98 16.71 -6.72
CA LEU A 260 -22.66 16.41 -6.19
C LEU A 260 -22.13 15.12 -6.81
N PRO A 261 -20.84 15.06 -7.17
CA PRO A 261 -20.24 13.81 -7.57
C PRO A 261 -20.43 12.79 -6.43
N PRO A 262 -20.69 11.50 -6.76
CA PRO A 262 -20.82 10.48 -5.73
C PRO A 262 -19.57 10.53 -4.84
N PRO A 263 -19.73 10.41 -3.50
CA PRO A 263 -18.60 10.45 -2.60
C PRO A 263 -17.58 9.43 -3.08
N ALA A 264 -16.33 9.88 -3.26
CA ALA A 264 -15.25 8.98 -3.61
C ALA A 264 -15.32 7.79 -2.66
N PRO A 265 -15.26 6.53 -3.17
CA PRO A 265 -15.55 5.35 -2.39
C PRO A 265 -14.74 5.42 -1.09
N THR A 266 -15.44 5.66 0.01
CA THR A 266 -14.85 5.72 1.35
C THR A 266 -14.05 4.45 1.49
N ARG A 267 -12.74 4.58 1.73
CA ARG A 267 -11.87 3.43 2.00
C ARG A 267 -12.41 2.80 3.29
N GLY A 268 -13.35 1.86 3.15
CA GLY A 268 -14.26 1.47 4.22
C GLY A 268 -13.52 0.91 5.41
N THR A 269 -13.66 1.55 6.56
CA THR A 269 -13.47 0.94 7.86
C THR A 269 -14.49 -0.19 8.00
N SER A 270 -14.13 -1.38 7.52
CA SER A 270 -14.79 -2.62 7.87
C SER A 270 -14.28 -2.99 9.26
N SER A 271 -15.08 -2.62 10.25
CA SER A 271 -15.16 -3.26 11.57
C SER A 271 -15.44 -4.75 11.45
#